data_AF-A0A6A8A8Q9-F1
#
_entry.id   AF-A0A6A8A8Q9-F1
#
_cell.length_a   1.000
_cell.length_b   1.000
_cell.length_c   1.000
_cell.angle_alpha   90.00
_cell.angle_beta   90.00
_cell.angle_gamma   90.00
#
_symmetry.space_group_name_H-M   'P 1'
#
loop_
_entity.id
_entity.type
_entity.pdbx_description
1 polymer ?
#
loop_
_entity_poly.entity_id
_entity_poly.type
_entity_poly.pdbx_seq_one_letter_code
_entity_poly.pdbx_strand_id
1 'polypeptide(L)'
;MTRIHDVTRTDEKACFTLIRNSDGFYSFGEEQECWGEVPGFDPYAYWTTTYTSGLYDDLAAAERDAKAALGWLRGSDVKWSSDA
;
A
#
# COMPACT_ATOMS: atom_id res chain seq x y z
N MET A 1 -7.22 11.08 -10.83
CA MET A 1 -6.41 10.42 -9.79
C MET A 1 -4.97 10.38 -10.26
N THR A 2 -4.03 10.71 -9.39
CA THR A 2 -2.59 10.76 -9.69
C THR A 2 -1.85 9.85 -8.73
N ARG A 3 -1.01 8.95 -9.23
CA ARG A 3 -0.17 8.09 -8.37
C ARG A 3 1.04 8.87 -7.87
N ILE A 4 1.26 8.82 -6.57
CA ILE A 4 2.34 9.54 -5.88
C ILE A 4 3.45 8.56 -5.53
N HIS A 5 3.10 7.44 -4.88
CA HIS A 5 4.02 6.35 -4.57
C HIS A 5 3.48 5.03 -5.10
N ASP A 6 4.39 4.19 -5.56
CA ASP A 6 4.16 2.81 -5.95
C ASP A 6 5.38 2.00 -5.52
N VAL A 7 5.18 1.08 -4.58
CA VAL A 7 6.28 0.44 -3.86
C VAL A 7 5.96 -1.03 -3.71
N THR A 8 6.81 -1.87 -4.27
CA THR A 8 6.75 -3.32 -4.07
C THR A 8 7.72 -3.69 -2.96
N ARG A 9 7.26 -4.52 -2.02
CA ARG A 9 8.10 -5.10 -0.95
C ARG A 9 9.17 -5.97 -1.58
N THR A 10 10.33 -6.08 -0.93
CA THR A 10 11.52 -6.78 -1.47
C THR A 10 11.28 -8.24 -1.85
N ASP A 11 10.32 -8.91 -1.20
CA ASP A 11 9.94 -10.30 -1.50
C ASP A 11 8.90 -10.42 -2.63
N GLU A 12 8.50 -9.30 -3.23
CA GLU A 12 7.49 -9.18 -4.29
C GLU A 12 6.09 -9.66 -3.90
N LYS A 13 5.82 -9.82 -2.60
CA LYS A 13 4.54 -10.35 -2.08
C LYS A 13 3.62 -9.29 -1.47
N ALA A 14 4.02 -8.02 -1.52
CA ALA A 14 3.19 -6.91 -1.09
C ALA A 14 3.46 -5.68 -1.95
N CYS A 15 2.41 -4.93 -2.26
CA CYS A 15 2.45 -3.69 -3.02
C CYS A 15 1.71 -2.61 -2.24
N PHE A 16 2.35 -1.46 -2.09
CA PHE A 16 1.78 -0.25 -1.52
C PHE A 16 1.58 0.77 -2.63
N THR A 17 0.40 1.39 -2.64
CA THR A 17 0.09 2.49 -3.55
C THR A 17 -0.44 3.67 -2.75
N LEU A 18 0.13 4.86 -2.97
CA LEU A 18 -0.44 6.13 -2.51
C LEU A 18 -0.84 6.98 -3.71
N ILE A 19 -2.06 7.51 -3.66
CA ILE A 19 -2.66 8.32 -4.71
C ILE A 19 -3.15 9.67 -4.17
N ARG A 20 -3.22 10.65 -5.08
CA ARG A 20 -4.05 11.84 -4.94
C ARG A 20 -5.33 11.65 -5.76
N ASN A 21 -6.46 11.67 -5.09
CA ASN A 21 -7.78 11.54 -5.68
C ASN A 21 -8.18 12.81 -6.45
N SER A 22 -9.22 12.71 -7.28
CA SER A 22 -9.71 13.86 -8.08
C SER A 22 -10.35 14.96 -7.25
N ASP A 23 -10.80 14.62 -6.04
CA ASP A 23 -11.33 15.55 -5.03
C ASP A 23 -10.21 16.30 -4.28
N GLY A 24 -8.94 15.99 -4.56
CA GLY A 24 -7.77 16.64 -3.98
C GLY A 24 -7.21 15.95 -2.74
N PHE A 25 -7.93 14.99 -2.16
CA PHE A 25 -7.51 14.22 -0.99
C PHE A 25 -6.50 13.13 -1.35
N TYR A 26 -5.77 12.66 -0.35
CA TYR A 26 -4.83 11.55 -0.46
C TYR A 26 -5.41 10.28 0.14
N SER A 27 -5.07 9.14 -0.43
CA SER A 27 -5.38 7.83 0.15
C SER A 27 -4.34 6.81 -0.28
N PHE A 28 -4.23 5.72 0.46
CA PHE A 28 -3.33 4.64 0.15
C PHE A 28 -3.96 3.26 0.42
N GLY A 29 -3.37 2.25 -0.18
CA GLY A 29 -3.76 0.86 0.02
C GLY A 29 -2.55 -0.08 -0.02
N GLU A 30 -2.79 -1.27 0.49
CA GLU A 30 -1.89 -2.41 0.37
C GLU A 30 -2.62 -3.56 -0.30
N GLU A 31 -1.95 -4.19 -1.25
CA GLU A 31 -2.31 -5.50 -1.76
C GLU A 31 -1.19 -6.48 -1.39
N GLN A 32 -1.55 -7.71 -1.00
CA GLN A 32 -0.58 -8.78 -0.76
C GLN A 32 -0.95 -10.04 -1.52
N GLU A 33 0.08 -10.80 -1.86
CA GLU A 33 -0.08 -12.17 -2.33
C GLU A 33 -0.53 -13.06 -1.16
N CYS A 34 -1.68 -13.70 -1.35
CA CYS A 34 -2.27 -14.64 -0.41
C CYS A 34 -2.39 -16.01 -1.08
N TRP A 35 -2.45 -17.06 -0.25
CA TRP A 35 -2.66 -18.43 -0.69
C TRP A 35 -4.06 -18.87 -0.31
N GLY A 36 -4.81 -19.37 -1.29
CA GLY A 36 -6.16 -19.88 -1.12
C GLY A 36 -6.19 -21.39 -1.23
N GLU A 37 -6.97 -22.03 -0.37
CA GLU A 37 -7.37 -23.42 -0.54
C GLU A 37 -8.84 -23.47 -0.92
N VAL A 38 -9.13 -23.95 -2.12
CA VAL A 38 -10.49 -24.23 -2.57
C VAL A 38 -10.62 -25.75 -2.67
N PRO A 39 -11.60 -26.39 -2.00
CA PRO A 39 -11.77 -27.84 -2.09
C PRO A 39 -11.86 -28.31 -3.54
N GLY A 40 -10.96 -29.23 -3.92
CA GLY A 40 -10.89 -29.76 -5.29
C GLY A 40 -9.93 -29.00 -6.24
N PHE A 41 -9.23 -27.97 -5.76
CA PHE A 41 -8.15 -27.29 -6.47
C PHE A 41 -6.86 -27.35 -5.66
N ASP A 42 -5.72 -27.41 -6.36
CA ASP A 42 -4.42 -27.18 -5.73
C ASP A 42 -4.34 -25.75 -5.18
N PRO A 43 -3.56 -25.50 -4.12
CA PRO A 43 -3.37 -24.15 -3.61
C PRO A 43 -2.91 -23.20 -4.71
N TYR A 44 -3.52 -22.03 -4.78
CA TYR A 44 -3.16 -21.00 -5.75
C TYR A 44 -2.92 -19.66 -5.07
N ALA A 45 -1.93 -18.94 -5.61
CA ALA A 45 -1.62 -17.58 -5.21
C ALA A 45 -2.62 -16.61 -5.86
N TYR A 46 -3.11 -15.65 -5.10
CA TYR A 46 -3.91 -14.54 -5.60
C TYR A 46 -3.55 -13.25 -4.85
N TRP A 47 -3.69 -12.12 -5.53
CA TRP A 47 -3.52 -10.81 -4.93
C TRP A 47 -4.85 -10.36 -4.32
N THR A 48 -4.79 -9.82 -3.11
CA THR A 48 -5.96 -9.22 -2.44
C THR A 48 -5.58 -7.96 -1.73
N THR A 49 -6.52 -7.02 -1.66
CA THR A 49 -6.39 -5.85 -0.79
C THR A 49 -6.39 -6.31 0.67
N THR A 50 -5.35 -5.94 1.40
CA THR A 50 -5.16 -6.24 2.83
C THR A 50 -5.31 -5.00 3.70
N TYR A 51 -5.13 -3.81 3.11
CA TYR A 51 -5.34 -2.54 3.80
C TYR A 51 -5.89 -1.48 2.84
N THR A 52 -6.80 -0.66 3.34
CA THR A 52 -7.26 0.55 2.68
C THR A 52 -7.35 1.65 3.72
N SER A 53 -6.72 2.78 3.43
CA SER A 53 -6.71 3.93 4.32
C SER A 53 -8.01 4.72 4.29
N GLY A 54 -8.14 5.68 5.21
CA GLY A 54 -9.07 6.79 5.04
C GLY A 54 -8.62 7.79 3.97
N LEU A 55 -9.28 8.95 3.95
CA LEU A 55 -8.87 10.11 3.17
C LEU A 55 -8.09 11.09 4.05
N TYR A 56 -7.05 11.70 3.49
CA TYR A 56 -6.20 12.69 4.16
C TYR A 56 -6.17 13.99 3.36
N ASP A 57 -6.19 15.12 4.06
CA ASP A 57 -6.07 16.46 3.45
C ASP A 57 -4.65 16.75 2.96
N ASP A 58 -3.63 16.13 3.57
CA ASP A 58 -2.23 16.37 3.27
C ASP A 58 -1.43 15.07 3.05
N LEU A 59 -0.42 15.16 2.17
CA LEU A 59 0.43 14.04 1.80
C LEU A 59 1.25 13.51 2.98
N ALA A 60 1.76 14.40 3.84
CA ALA A 60 2.64 14.01 4.94
C ALA A 60 1.89 13.21 6.02
N ALA A 61 0.61 13.50 6.27
CA ALA A 61 -0.26 12.71 7.12
C ALA A 61 -0.51 11.32 6.53
N ALA A 62 -0.83 11.23 5.23
CA ALA A 62 -1.02 9.96 4.55
C ALA A 62 0.26 9.10 4.59
N GLU A 63 1.44 9.68 4.35
CA GLU A 63 2.72 8.96 4.40
C GLU A 63 3.09 8.50 5.82
N ARG A 64 2.89 9.34 6.84
CA ARG A 64 3.14 8.95 8.24
C ARG A 64 2.24 7.80 8.66
N ASP A 65 0.96 7.86 8.31
CA ASP A 65 0.03 6.79 8.64
C ASP A 65 0.34 5.51 7.86
N ALA A 66 0.71 5.61 6.58
CA ALA A 66 1.18 4.47 5.80
C ALA A 66 2.38 3.76 6.46
N LYS A 67 3.39 4.50 6.92
CA LYS A 67 4.55 3.93 7.66
C LYS A 67 4.18 3.35 9.02
N ALA A 68 3.12 3.83 9.64
CA ALA A 68 2.62 3.33 10.92
C ALA A 68 1.82 2.04 10.72
N ALA A 69 0.93 2.01 9.73
CA ALA A 69 0.07 0.89 9.40
C ALA A 69 0.83 -0.26 8.72
N LEU A 70 1.72 0.06 7.78
CA LEU A 70 2.46 -0.92 6.97
C LEU A 70 3.93 -0.93 7.39
N GLY A 71 4.23 -1.71 8.45
CA GLY A 71 5.54 -1.71 9.08
C GLY A 71 6.72 -2.03 8.15
N TRP A 72 6.48 -2.76 7.05
CA TRP A 72 7.50 -3.11 6.06
C TRP A 72 7.98 -1.90 5.23
N LEU A 73 7.21 -0.80 5.18
CA LEU A 73 7.62 0.42 4.49
C LEU A 73 8.79 1.14 5.18
N ARG A 74 9.03 0.89 6.47
CA ARG A 74 10.10 1.56 7.24
C ARG A 74 11.51 1.24 6.75
N GLY A 75 11.69 0.11 6.07
CA GLY A 75 12.94 -0.31 5.45
C GLY A 75 12.95 -0.17 3.92
N SER A 76 11.95 0.48 3.34
CA SER A 76 11.88 0.68 1.89
C SER A 76 12.74 1.86 1.45
N ASP A 77 13.30 1.79 0.23
CA ASP A 77 14.12 2.86 -0.37
C ASP A 77 13.30 4.06 -0.89
N VAL A 78 12.08 4.21 -0.39
CA VAL A 78 11.15 5.26 -0.83
C VAL A 78 11.58 6.59 -0.26
N LYS A 79 11.60 7.61 -1.10
CA LYS A 79 11.82 9.00 -0.67
C LYS A 79 10.49 9.60 -0.24
N TRP A 80 10.33 9.76 1.07
CA TRP A 80 9.11 10.28 1.67
C TRP A 80 9.16 11.79 1.82
N SER A 81 8.04 12.46 1.54
CA SER A 81 7.91 13.89 1.81
C SER A 81 7.89 14.19 3.32
N SER A 82 7.42 13.24 4.13
CA SER A 82 7.37 13.34 5.59
C SER A 82 8.74 13.41 6.28
N ASP A 83 9.81 13.04 5.57
CA ASP A 83 11.16 12.91 6.15
C ASP A 83 12.05 14.12 5.85
N ALA A 84 11.53 15.09 5.08
CA ALA A 84 12.17 16.38 4.76
C ALA A 84 11.71 17.48 5.72
#